data_AF-A0A4R6XHU8-F1
#
_entry.id   AF-A0A4R6XHU8-F1
#
_cell.length_a   1.000
_cell.length_b   1.000
_cell.length_c   1.000
_cell.angle_alpha   90.00
_cell.angle_beta   90.00
_cell.angle_gamma   90.00
#
_symmetry.space_group_name_H-M   'P 1'
#
loop_
_entity.id
_entity.type
_entity.pdbx_description
1 polymer ?
#
loop_
_entity_poly.entity_id
_entity_poly.type
_entity_poly.pdbx_seq_one_letter_code
_entity_poly.pdbx_strand_id
1 'polypeptide(L)'
;MQRERGTQAEINTAHISHNLNQFKSLHPGKIIAVVKADAYGHGLATVVPHLKAADAFAVATIEEAIELRAINPDKAIILLEGVFNAEELTTALNHNFDVVVHQKYQIELLKEAQSKQRIDVWLKIDTGMNRLGFNPTEAEAHLKLIHDLPLVNQLRVMTHYASSDDVTAKQTQQQQTLNDWVKTLGYECSFSNTAAVLNQLSKPNEWVRVGIGLFGISPLSDRWAASFKLKPVMRMTAKIIATKDIQKGDLVGYGGTFQAKHPMRIGIVGMGYADGYPWTEKQSHVMVQGHKAKIIGRVSMDMMAIDLTDLSHVLTGFDVEAWGENWPIEAVADELGLIPYTLTCGITKRVKFNDIQ
;
A
#
# COMPACT_ATOMS: atom_id res chain seq x y z
N MET A 1 -15.88 0.04 -33.74
CA MET A 1 -15.19 -0.29 -32.48
C MET A 1 -14.17 0.80 -32.22
N GLN A 2 -14.36 1.61 -31.16
CA GLN A 2 -13.43 2.70 -30.82
C GLN A 2 -12.10 2.09 -30.38
N ARG A 3 -11.00 2.43 -31.06
CA ARG A 3 -9.65 1.94 -30.73
C ARG A 3 -9.06 2.87 -29.68
N GLU A 4 -9.15 2.48 -28.42
CA GLU A 4 -8.46 3.18 -27.32
C GLU A 4 -7.26 2.36 -26.85
N ARG A 5 -6.11 3.01 -26.66
CA ARG A 5 -4.91 2.40 -26.07
C ARG A 5 -5.20 1.84 -24.68
N GLY A 6 -6.03 2.58 -23.92
CA GLY A 6 -6.97 2.03 -22.96
C GLY A 6 -6.42 1.42 -21.68
N THR A 7 -5.21 1.80 -21.24
CA THR A 7 -4.71 1.36 -19.93
C THR A 7 -5.60 1.91 -18.82
N GLN A 8 -6.13 1.00 -18.00
CA GLN A 8 -7.15 1.28 -17.00
C GLN A 8 -6.83 0.59 -15.68
N ALA A 9 -7.10 1.30 -14.58
CA ALA A 9 -7.18 0.73 -13.24
C ALA A 9 -8.65 0.69 -12.84
N GLU A 10 -9.23 -0.51 -12.83
CA GLU A 10 -10.58 -0.74 -12.35
C GLU A 10 -10.53 -0.99 -10.82
N ILE A 11 -11.23 -0.16 -10.04
CA ILE A 11 -11.21 -0.20 -8.58
C ILE A 11 -12.53 -0.77 -8.07
N ASN A 12 -12.52 -2.02 -7.59
CA ASN A 12 -13.69 -2.66 -7.00
C ASN A 12 -13.88 -2.19 -5.55
N THR A 13 -14.84 -1.28 -5.37
CA THR A 13 -15.12 -0.66 -4.07
C THR A 13 -15.83 -1.59 -3.09
N ALA A 14 -16.55 -2.62 -3.57
CA ALA A 14 -17.14 -3.64 -2.70
C ALA A 14 -16.06 -4.51 -2.02
N HIS A 15 -14.93 -4.74 -2.72
CA HIS A 15 -13.80 -5.47 -2.17
C HIS A 15 -13.11 -4.72 -1.02
N ILE A 16 -13.08 -3.38 -1.04
CA ILE A 16 -12.56 -2.56 0.08
C ILE A 16 -13.34 -2.84 1.37
N SER A 17 -14.68 -2.74 1.32
CA SER A 17 -15.52 -2.99 2.49
C SER A 17 -15.43 -4.45 2.96
N HIS A 18 -15.36 -5.40 2.02
CA HIS A 18 -15.14 -6.82 2.33
C HIS A 18 -13.83 -7.04 3.08
N ASN A 19 -12.71 -6.51 2.55
CA ASN A 19 -11.38 -6.69 3.14
C ASN A 19 -11.30 -6.06 4.55
N LEU A 20 -11.84 -4.85 4.72
CA LEU A 20 -11.92 -4.22 6.04
C LEU A 20 -12.68 -5.10 7.06
N ASN A 21 -13.79 -5.72 6.64
CA ASN A 21 -14.54 -6.63 7.50
C ASN A 21 -13.76 -7.92 7.80
N GLN A 22 -12.95 -8.45 6.87
CA GLN A 22 -12.04 -9.55 7.17
C GLN A 22 -11.06 -9.17 8.28
N PHE A 23 -10.42 -7.99 8.20
CA PHE A 23 -9.51 -7.53 9.26
C PHE A 23 -10.22 -7.31 10.60
N LYS A 24 -11.47 -6.84 10.62
CA LYS A 24 -12.27 -6.78 11.86
C LYS A 24 -12.54 -8.16 12.47
N SER A 25 -12.71 -9.18 11.64
CA SER A 25 -12.88 -10.55 12.14
C SER A 25 -11.58 -11.14 12.70
N LEU A 26 -10.42 -10.73 12.16
CA LEU A 26 -9.10 -11.16 12.63
C LEU A 26 -8.65 -10.41 13.89
N HIS A 27 -9.05 -9.14 14.03
CA HIS A 27 -8.74 -8.31 15.18
C HIS A 27 -9.99 -7.56 15.66
N PRO A 28 -10.61 -7.97 16.79
CA PRO A 28 -11.82 -7.34 17.31
C PRO A 28 -11.58 -5.96 17.97
N GLY A 29 -10.34 -5.48 18.00
CA GLY A 29 -9.99 -4.14 18.47
C GLY A 29 -10.13 -3.06 17.40
N LYS A 30 -9.54 -1.89 17.66
CA LYS A 30 -9.65 -0.74 16.77
C LYS A 30 -8.75 -0.89 15.54
N ILE A 31 -9.24 -0.49 14.38
CA ILE A 31 -8.52 -0.50 13.11
C ILE A 31 -8.31 0.93 12.61
N ILE A 32 -7.04 1.26 12.40
CA ILE A 32 -6.60 2.45 11.67
C ILE A 32 -6.41 2.03 10.21
N ALA A 33 -7.22 2.57 9.31
CA ALA A 33 -7.07 2.36 7.88
C ALA A 33 -5.95 3.26 7.34
N VAL A 34 -4.86 2.66 6.89
CA VAL A 34 -3.72 3.39 6.34
C VAL A 34 -3.97 3.63 4.86
N VAL A 35 -4.10 4.91 4.47
CA VAL A 35 -4.47 5.34 3.12
C VAL A 35 -3.50 6.36 2.52
N LYS A 36 -2.25 6.38 3.00
CA LYS A 36 -1.17 7.18 2.41
C LYS A 36 -0.89 6.82 0.94
N ALA A 37 -0.16 7.69 0.25
CA ALA A 37 0.21 7.57 -1.16
C ALA A 37 -1.02 7.35 -2.04
N ASP A 38 -2.01 8.24 -1.92
CA ASP A 38 -3.29 8.17 -2.63
C ASP A 38 -3.99 6.81 -2.46
N ALA A 39 -4.10 6.37 -1.20
CA ALA A 39 -4.58 5.05 -0.84
C ALA A 39 -3.84 3.90 -1.56
N TYR A 40 -2.51 3.92 -1.49
CA TYR A 40 -1.65 2.95 -2.18
C TYR A 40 -1.92 2.91 -3.69
N GLY A 41 -2.16 4.06 -4.32
CA GLY A 41 -2.49 4.18 -5.74
C GLY A 41 -3.90 3.74 -6.13
N HIS A 42 -4.83 3.58 -5.19
CA HIS A 42 -6.23 3.21 -5.47
C HIS A 42 -7.19 4.40 -5.50
N GLY A 43 -6.72 5.60 -5.20
CA GLY A 43 -7.54 6.82 -5.19
C GLY A 43 -8.23 7.02 -3.85
N LEU A 44 -7.82 8.04 -3.09
CA LEU A 44 -8.40 8.42 -1.79
C LEU A 44 -9.91 8.65 -1.90
N ALA A 45 -10.33 9.48 -2.86
CA ALA A 45 -11.74 9.82 -3.08
C ALA A 45 -12.60 8.58 -3.40
N THR A 46 -12.04 7.59 -4.09
CA THR A 46 -12.70 6.33 -4.43
C THR A 46 -12.85 5.42 -3.21
N VAL A 47 -11.79 5.21 -2.42
CA VAL A 47 -11.80 4.14 -1.41
C VAL A 47 -12.30 4.58 -0.04
N VAL A 48 -12.04 5.82 0.38
CA VAL A 48 -12.35 6.31 1.74
C VAL A 48 -13.85 6.20 2.08
N PRO A 49 -14.80 6.51 1.17
CA PRO A 49 -16.23 6.35 1.44
C PRO A 49 -16.65 4.91 1.79
N HIS A 50 -15.84 3.91 1.42
CA HIS A 50 -16.10 2.48 1.63
C HIS A 50 -15.41 1.92 2.90
N LEU A 51 -14.60 2.73 3.58
CA LEU A 51 -13.90 2.40 4.82
C LEU A 51 -14.67 2.85 6.08
N LYS A 52 -16.02 2.81 6.02
CA LYS A 52 -16.89 3.29 7.11
C LYS A 52 -16.71 2.53 8.42
N ALA A 53 -16.27 1.29 8.39
CA ALA A 53 -16.05 0.51 9.61
C ALA A 53 -14.71 0.82 10.30
N ALA A 54 -13.74 1.51 9.66
CA ALA A 54 -12.46 1.83 10.29
C ALA A 54 -12.66 2.81 11.48
N ASP A 55 -11.86 2.71 12.53
CA ASP A 55 -11.98 3.58 13.70
C ASP A 55 -11.26 4.92 13.51
N ALA A 56 -10.20 4.90 12.72
CA ALA A 56 -9.45 6.08 12.31
C ALA A 56 -8.79 5.86 10.94
N PHE A 57 -8.21 6.91 10.40
CA PHE A 57 -7.35 6.85 9.22
C PHE A 57 -5.93 7.28 9.54
N ALA A 58 -4.99 6.88 8.70
CA ALA A 58 -3.62 7.32 8.79
C ALA A 58 -3.01 7.60 7.41
N VAL A 59 -2.27 8.69 7.33
CA VAL A 59 -1.59 9.19 6.13
C VAL A 59 -0.14 9.58 6.48
N ALA A 60 0.69 9.84 5.48
CA ALA A 60 2.10 10.20 5.70
C ALA A 60 2.29 11.70 5.89
N THR A 61 1.60 12.53 5.09
CA THR A 61 1.85 13.98 5.04
C THR A 61 0.62 14.80 5.42
N ILE A 62 0.85 16.09 5.70
CA ILE A 62 -0.21 17.04 6.05
C ILE A 62 -1.17 17.29 4.88
N GLU A 63 -0.66 17.29 3.65
CA GLU A 63 -1.47 17.49 2.43
C GLU A 63 -2.45 16.33 2.24
N GLU A 64 -1.98 15.09 2.41
CA GLU A 64 -2.84 13.91 2.38
C GLU A 64 -3.91 13.96 3.49
N ALA A 65 -3.57 14.50 4.67
CA ALA A 65 -4.52 14.61 5.78
C ALA A 65 -5.61 15.65 5.49
N ILE A 66 -5.25 16.78 4.87
CA ILE A 66 -6.20 17.81 4.43
C ILE A 66 -7.14 17.25 3.37
N GLU A 67 -6.61 16.59 2.34
CA GLU A 67 -7.40 15.93 1.31
C GLU A 67 -8.36 14.91 1.91
N LEU A 68 -7.85 14.07 2.82
CA LEU A 68 -8.65 13.07 3.51
C LEU A 68 -9.74 13.69 4.39
N ARG A 69 -9.46 14.80 5.10
CA ARG A 69 -10.44 15.52 5.92
C ARG A 69 -11.59 16.09 5.08
N ALA A 70 -11.32 16.51 3.84
CA ALA A 70 -12.35 16.96 2.92
C ALA A 70 -13.29 15.82 2.50
N ILE A 71 -12.78 14.58 2.41
CA ILE A 71 -13.57 13.39 2.05
C ILE A 71 -14.27 12.79 3.29
N ASN A 72 -13.61 12.79 4.45
CA ASN A 72 -14.12 12.27 5.71
C ASN A 72 -13.98 13.32 6.83
N PRO A 73 -15.04 14.11 7.10
CA PRO A 73 -14.97 15.20 8.07
C PRO A 73 -14.87 14.72 9.52
N ASP A 74 -15.34 13.52 9.84
CA ASP A 74 -15.64 13.14 11.22
C ASP A 74 -14.56 12.28 11.90
N LYS A 75 -13.90 11.37 11.17
CA LYS A 75 -13.00 10.39 11.82
C LYS A 75 -11.65 10.99 12.19
N ALA A 76 -11.00 10.39 13.19
CA ALA A 76 -9.62 10.73 13.52
C ALA A 76 -8.69 10.44 12.34
N ILE A 77 -7.75 11.35 12.09
CA ILE A 77 -6.74 11.25 11.04
C ILE A 77 -5.37 11.41 11.69
N ILE A 78 -4.51 10.42 11.50
CA ILE A 78 -3.20 10.33 12.15
C ILE A 78 -2.09 10.59 11.13
N LEU A 79 -1.25 11.57 11.42
CA LEU A 79 -0.03 11.87 10.67
C LEU A 79 1.09 10.92 11.11
N LEU A 80 1.36 9.88 10.32
CA LEU A 80 2.28 8.79 10.68
C LEU A 80 3.74 9.23 10.86
N GLU A 81 4.12 10.33 10.22
CA GLU A 81 5.46 10.92 10.27
C GLU A 81 5.49 12.18 11.16
N GLY A 82 4.36 12.51 11.79
CA GLY A 82 4.20 13.72 12.58
C GLY A 82 4.14 14.98 11.73
N VAL A 83 4.57 16.08 12.34
CA VAL A 83 4.71 17.39 11.70
C VAL A 83 6.19 17.74 11.58
N PHE A 84 6.54 18.47 10.53
CA PHE A 84 7.93 18.85 10.24
C PHE A 84 8.29 20.25 10.72
N ASN A 85 7.30 21.11 10.97
CA ASN A 85 7.49 22.51 11.39
C ASN A 85 6.27 23.07 12.15
N ALA A 86 6.36 24.31 12.62
CA ALA A 86 5.30 24.97 13.38
C ALA A 86 4.02 25.28 12.57
N GLU A 87 4.16 25.51 11.26
CA GLU A 87 3.03 25.76 10.36
C GLU A 87 2.19 24.48 10.18
N GLU A 88 2.84 23.34 10.01
CA GLU A 88 2.17 22.04 9.98
C GLU A 88 1.52 21.69 11.31
N LEU A 89 2.15 22.00 12.45
CA LEU A 89 1.52 21.83 13.76
C LEU A 89 0.27 22.68 13.91
N THR A 90 0.32 23.93 13.47
CA THR A 90 -0.84 24.84 13.45
C THR A 90 -1.96 24.27 12.58
N THR A 91 -1.60 23.74 11.41
CA THR A 91 -2.54 23.08 10.49
C THR A 91 -3.16 21.84 11.12
N ALA A 92 -2.36 20.98 11.77
CA ALA A 92 -2.84 19.79 12.45
C ALA A 92 -3.84 20.13 13.58
N LEU A 93 -3.56 21.17 14.36
CA LEU A 93 -4.50 21.68 15.37
C LEU A 93 -5.81 22.15 14.73
N ASN A 94 -5.75 22.99 13.70
CA ASN A 94 -6.92 23.57 13.04
C ASN A 94 -7.85 22.50 12.42
N HIS A 95 -7.29 21.41 11.93
CA HIS A 95 -8.04 20.30 11.32
C HIS A 95 -8.30 19.11 12.24
N ASN A 96 -7.91 19.22 13.52
CA ASN A 96 -8.01 18.16 14.52
C ASN A 96 -7.38 16.84 14.04
N PHE A 97 -6.10 16.90 13.67
CA PHE A 97 -5.28 15.73 13.32
C PHE A 97 -4.49 15.24 14.53
N ASP A 98 -4.40 13.93 14.67
CA ASP A 98 -3.47 13.28 15.60
C ASP A 98 -2.05 13.35 15.02
N VAL A 99 -1.05 13.58 15.87
CA VAL A 99 0.35 13.66 15.44
C VAL A 99 1.20 12.55 16.07
N VAL A 100 2.02 11.91 15.25
CA VAL A 100 3.09 11.04 15.74
C VAL A 100 4.29 11.90 16.15
N VAL A 101 4.81 11.69 17.36
CA VAL A 101 6.02 12.35 17.87
C VAL A 101 7.12 11.32 17.99
N HIS A 102 8.19 11.50 17.21
CA HIS A 102 9.27 10.52 17.07
C HIS A 102 10.68 11.14 17.18
N GLN A 103 10.77 12.47 17.33
CA GLN A 103 12.02 13.22 17.50
C GLN A 103 11.87 14.39 18.46
N LYS A 104 12.99 14.82 19.08
CA LYS A 104 13.01 15.89 20.11
C LYS A 104 12.48 17.23 19.57
N TYR A 105 12.78 17.59 18.32
CA TYR A 105 12.31 18.86 17.75
C TYR A 105 10.78 18.96 17.73
N GLN A 106 10.06 17.85 17.55
CA GLN A 106 8.59 17.83 17.57
C GLN A 106 8.05 18.08 18.98
N ILE A 107 8.78 17.65 20.02
CA ILE A 107 8.43 17.98 21.40
C ILE A 107 8.61 19.49 21.64
N GLU A 108 9.67 20.10 21.11
CA GLU A 108 9.87 21.55 21.21
C GLU A 108 8.76 22.33 20.48
N LEU A 109 8.33 21.88 19.29
CA LEU A 109 7.18 22.46 18.61
C LEU A 109 5.90 22.42 19.47
N LEU A 110 5.64 21.29 20.15
CA LEU A 110 4.48 21.16 21.05
C LEU A 110 4.57 22.07 22.29
N LYS A 111 5.79 22.34 22.80
CA LYS A 111 6.01 23.26 23.92
C LYS A 111 5.80 24.71 23.54
N GLU A 112 6.27 25.10 22.35
CA GLU A 112 6.24 26.48 21.86
C GLU A 112 4.86 26.87 21.29
N ALA A 113 4.06 25.90 20.87
CA ALA A 113 2.75 26.14 20.28
C ALA A 113 1.78 26.84 21.26
N GLN A 114 1.30 28.01 20.84
CA GLN A 114 0.27 28.76 21.55
C GLN A 114 -1.08 28.54 20.88
N SER A 115 -1.84 27.55 21.37
CA SER A 115 -3.19 27.27 20.88
C SER A 115 -4.16 26.98 22.02
N LYS A 116 -5.45 27.30 21.79
CA LYS A 116 -6.55 26.87 22.66
C LYS A 116 -7.05 25.48 22.31
N GLN A 117 -6.75 25.00 21.10
CA GLN A 117 -7.04 23.63 20.69
C GLN A 117 -6.00 22.70 21.32
N ARG A 118 -6.44 21.49 21.63
CA ARG A 118 -5.55 20.42 22.12
C ARG A 118 -5.39 19.37 21.04
N ILE A 119 -4.32 18.60 21.12
CA ILE A 119 -3.95 17.61 20.11
C ILE A 119 -3.72 16.23 20.72
N ASP A 120 -4.16 15.21 20.02
CA ASP A 120 -3.85 13.82 20.36
C ASP A 120 -2.45 13.46 19.83
N VAL A 121 -1.63 12.85 20.68
CA VAL A 121 -0.23 12.54 20.39
C VAL A 121 0.02 11.04 20.47
N TRP A 122 0.73 10.52 19.48
CA TRP A 122 1.27 9.17 19.47
C TRP A 122 2.79 9.24 19.62
N LEU A 123 3.33 8.99 20.82
CA LEU A 123 4.78 8.86 20.98
C LEU A 123 5.24 7.59 20.28
N LYS A 124 6.18 7.72 19.35
CA LYS A 124 6.76 6.58 18.64
C LYS A 124 8.02 6.09 19.33
N ILE A 125 8.05 4.80 19.67
CA ILE A 125 9.21 4.12 20.23
C ILE A 125 9.80 3.24 19.14
N ASP A 126 11.11 3.34 18.93
CA ASP A 126 11.81 2.44 18.02
C ASP A 126 12.11 1.12 18.74
N THR A 127 11.35 0.07 18.40
CA THR A 127 11.58 -1.27 18.96
C THR A 127 12.55 -2.12 18.13
N GLY A 128 13.24 -1.52 17.16
CA GLY A 128 14.29 -2.18 16.39
C GLY A 128 14.11 -2.11 14.87
N MET A 129 13.20 -1.27 14.38
CA MET A 129 13.13 -0.97 12.93
C MET A 129 14.27 -0.03 12.52
N ASN A 130 14.78 0.80 13.45
CA ASN A 130 15.85 1.76 13.21
C ASN A 130 15.49 2.75 12.09
N ARG A 131 14.27 3.29 12.13
CA ARG A 131 13.77 4.23 11.12
C ARG A 131 13.28 5.54 11.73
N LEU A 132 12.25 5.47 12.59
CA LEU A 132 11.69 6.62 13.30
C LEU A 132 11.25 6.16 14.69
N GLY A 133 11.48 6.99 15.70
CA GLY A 133 11.06 6.76 17.09
C GLY A 133 12.19 7.03 18.07
N PHE A 134 11.81 7.20 19.34
CA PHE A 134 12.77 7.31 20.42
C PHE A 134 13.30 5.94 20.84
N ASN A 135 14.54 5.89 21.30
CA ASN A 135 15.09 4.67 21.88
C ASN A 135 14.26 4.24 23.11
N PRO A 136 14.10 2.93 23.35
CA PRO A 136 13.36 2.43 24.51
C PRO A 136 13.85 3.02 25.84
N THR A 137 15.16 3.25 25.96
CA THR A 137 15.79 3.81 27.17
C THR A 137 15.41 5.27 27.45
N GLU A 138 14.97 6.02 26.44
CA GLU A 138 14.56 7.43 26.56
C GLU A 138 13.03 7.59 26.58
N ALA A 139 12.28 6.53 26.24
CA ALA A 139 10.85 6.60 25.99
C ALA A 139 10.04 7.08 27.20
N GLU A 140 10.29 6.55 28.39
CA GLU A 140 9.56 6.96 29.61
C GLU A 140 9.77 8.43 29.96
N ALA A 141 11.00 8.94 29.78
CA ALA A 141 11.31 10.34 30.01
C ALA A 141 10.56 11.25 29.02
N HIS A 142 10.47 10.85 27.75
CA HIS A 142 9.72 11.58 26.73
C HIS A 142 8.20 11.46 26.93
N LEU A 143 7.69 10.30 27.35
CA LEU A 143 6.28 10.14 27.71
C LEU A 143 5.87 11.11 28.82
N LYS A 144 6.66 11.17 29.90
CA LYS A 144 6.41 12.10 31.00
C LYS A 144 6.43 13.55 30.51
N LEU A 145 7.46 13.92 29.75
CA LEU A 145 7.60 15.28 29.23
C LEU A 145 6.40 15.70 28.36
N ILE A 146 5.91 14.82 27.48
CA ILE A 146 4.77 15.09 26.60
C ILE A 146 3.45 15.09 27.38
N HIS A 147 3.27 14.18 28.33
CA HIS A 147 2.07 14.11 29.17
C HIS A 147 1.83 15.45 29.89
N ASP A 148 2.89 16.05 30.43
CA ASP A 148 2.80 17.28 31.21
C ASP A 148 2.54 18.54 30.34
N LEU A 149 2.49 18.42 29.01
CA LEU A 149 2.22 19.56 28.11
C LEU A 149 0.73 19.91 28.08
N PRO A 150 0.33 21.19 28.34
CA PRO A 150 -1.07 21.60 28.32
C PRO A 150 -1.78 21.34 26.98
N LEU A 151 -1.03 21.41 25.88
CA LEU A 151 -1.51 21.21 24.51
C LEU A 151 -1.96 19.76 24.25
N VAL A 152 -1.43 18.77 24.97
CA VAL A 152 -1.66 17.35 24.68
C VAL A 152 -2.97 16.89 25.30
N ASN A 153 -3.93 16.50 24.47
CA ASN A 153 -5.23 16.01 24.92
C ASN A 153 -5.18 14.56 25.40
N GLN A 154 -4.73 13.68 24.50
CA GLN A 154 -4.52 12.27 24.79
C GLN A 154 -3.13 11.84 24.32
N LEU A 155 -2.42 11.09 25.16
CA LEU A 155 -1.14 10.49 24.84
C LEU A 155 -1.30 8.99 24.62
N ARG A 156 -0.78 8.49 23.51
CA ARG A 156 -0.76 7.08 23.11
C ARG A 156 0.65 6.68 22.68
N VAL A 157 0.90 5.38 22.51
CA VAL A 157 2.19 4.86 22.09
C VAL A 157 2.09 4.10 20.78
N MET A 158 3.07 4.32 19.90
CA MET A 158 3.19 3.67 18.61
C MET A 158 4.56 2.99 18.46
N THR A 159 4.60 1.81 17.87
CA THR A 159 5.81 1.25 17.23
C THR A 159 5.43 0.67 15.87
N HIS A 160 6.38 0.12 15.12
CA HIS A 160 6.15 -0.55 13.85
C HIS A 160 7.03 -1.78 13.71
N TYR A 161 6.43 -2.93 13.42
CA TYR A 161 7.19 -4.12 13.05
C TYR A 161 7.99 -3.90 11.77
N ALA A 162 9.23 -4.38 11.78
CA ALA A 162 10.12 -4.33 10.63
C ALA A 162 9.92 -5.52 9.68
N SER A 163 9.79 -6.73 10.24
CA SER A 163 9.77 -7.99 9.50
C SER A 163 8.63 -8.92 9.94
N SER A 164 7.48 -8.34 10.31
CA SER A 164 6.30 -9.09 10.77
C SER A 164 5.71 -10.06 9.74
N ASP A 165 6.19 -10.02 8.49
CA ASP A 165 5.94 -11.01 7.46
C ASP A 165 6.65 -12.34 7.71
N ASP A 166 7.75 -12.34 8.47
CA ASP A 166 8.44 -13.53 8.98
C ASP A 166 8.41 -13.59 10.51
N VAL A 167 7.58 -14.49 11.06
CA VAL A 167 7.44 -14.72 12.50
C VAL A 167 8.69 -15.36 13.14
N THR A 168 9.53 -16.00 12.34
CA THR A 168 10.75 -16.69 12.79
C THR A 168 11.96 -15.76 12.80
N ALA A 169 11.87 -14.62 12.10
CA ALA A 169 12.94 -13.63 12.06
C ALA A 169 13.30 -13.16 13.48
N LYS A 170 14.60 -13.13 13.76
CA LYS A 170 15.16 -12.65 15.03
C LYS A 170 14.63 -11.24 15.38
N GLN A 171 14.54 -10.36 14.38
CA GLN A 171 14.04 -8.99 14.55
C GLN A 171 12.57 -8.99 15.02
N THR A 172 11.72 -9.83 14.44
CA THR A 172 10.31 -9.98 14.84
C THR A 172 10.17 -10.48 16.27
N GLN A 173 10.98 -11.46 16.68
CA GLN A 173 10.97 -11.97 18.05
C GLN A 173 11.45 -10.92 19.06
N GLN A 174 12.52 -10.18 18.74
CA GLN A 174 13.00 -9.08 19.58
C GLN A 174 11.97 -7.95 19.71
N GLN A 175 11.31 -7.59 18.61
CA GLN A 175 10.23 -6.60 18.62
C GLN A 175 9.04 -7.06 19.43
N GLN A 176 8.68 -8.36 19.43
CA GLN A 176 7.61 -8.87 20.29
C GLN A 176 7.91 -8.65 21.78
N THR A 177 9.12 -9.00 22.24
CA THR A 177 9.54 -8.77 23.63
C THR A 177 9.51 -7.29 24.00
N LEU A 178 10.00 -6.42 23.12
CA LEU A 178 9.98 -4.98 23.37
C LEU A 178 8.55 -4.42 23.34
N ASN A 179 7.69 -4.88 22.44
CA ASN A 179 6.29 -4.47 22.40
C ASN A 179 5.52 -4.92 23.65
N ASP A 180 5.88 -6.06 24.24
CA ASP A 180 5.34 -6.49 25.53
C ASP A 180 5.74 -5.54 26.66
N TRP A 181 7.00 -5.08 26.68
CA TRP A 181 7.42 -3.99 27.59
C TRP A 181 6.69 -2.68 27.29
N VAL A 182 6.55 -2.27 26.03
CA VAL A 182 5.80 -1.04 25.68
C VAL A 182 4.37 -1.09 26.21
N LYS A 183 3.72 -2.27 26.17
CA LYS A 183 2.38 -2.45 26.71
C LYS A 183 2.30 -2.26 28.23
N THR A 184 3.37 -2.54 28.98
CA THR A 184 3.39 -2.31 30.44
C THR A 184 3.44 -0.84 30.83
N LEU A 185 3.72 0.06 29.88
CA LEU A 185 3.72 1.52 30.09
C LEU A 185 2.30 2.08 30.35
N GLY A 186 1.24 1.30 30.08
CA GLY A 186 -0.13 1.64 30.47
C GLY A 186 -0.89 2.60 29.54
N TYR A 187 -0.34 2.90 28.36
CA TYR A 187 -0.99 3.75 27.35
C TYR A 187 -1.75 2.91 26.30
N GLU A 188 -2.73 3.52 25.61
CA GLU A 188 -3.24 2.91 24.37
C GLU A 188 -2.09 2.74 23.37
N CYS A 189 -2.01 1.57 22.75
CA CYS A 189 -0.87 1.17 21.95
C CYS A 189 -1.26 0.85 20.51
N SER A 190 -0.32 1.04 19.59
CA SER A 190 -0.43 0.61 18.19
C SER A 190 0.89 0.04 17.68
N PHE A 191 0.97 -1.28 17.49
CA PHE A 191 2.18 -1.96 17.03
C PHE A 191 2.00 -2.55 15.63
N SER A 192 0.92 -3.29 15.45
CA SER A 192 0.73 -4.20 14.32
C SER A 192 0.41 -3.47 13.02
N ASN A 193 1.16 -3.81 11.97
CA ASN A 193 0.84 -3.51 10.58
C ASN A 193 0.00 -4.66 9.97
N THR A 194 -0.33 -4.59 8.67
CA THR A 194 -1.06 -5.65 7.97
C THR A 194 -0.44 -7.05 8.18
N ALA A 195 0.87 -7.20 8.00
CA ALA A 195 1.55 -8.48 8.12
C ALA A 195 1.44 -9.05 9.53
N ALA A 196 1.64 -8.21 10.55
CA ALA A 196 1.48 -8.60 11.95
C ALA A 196 0.06 -9.10 12.27
N VAL A 197 -0.99 -8.48 11.70
CA VAL A 197 -2.37 -8.96 11.88
C VAL A 197 -2.58 -10.32 11.21
N LEU A 198 -2.13 -10.49 9.96
CA LEU A 198 -2.28 -11.76 9.22
C LEU A 198 -1.49 -12.91 9.86
N ASN A 199 -0.33 -12.60 10.44
CA ASN A 199 0.50 -13.55 11.19
C ASN A 199 0.10 -13.70 12.67
N GLN A 200 -1.04 -13.12 13.09
CA GLN A 200 -1.57 -13.22 14.46
C GLN A 200 -0.59 -12.75 15.55
N LEU A 201 0.26 -11.77 15.21
CA LEU A 201 1.17 -11.11 16.15
C LEU A 201 0.49 -9.97 16.91
N SER A 202 -0.72 -9.58 16.51
CA SER A 202 -1.45 -8.48 17.11
C SER A 202 -1.85 -8.76 18.55
N LYS A 203 -1.73 -7.74 19.40
CA LYS A 203 -2.02 -7.83 20.83
C LYS A 203 -3.48 -7.43 21.10
N PRO A 204 -4.18 -8.05 22.07
CA PRO A 204 -5.54 -7.64 22.44
C PRO A 204 -5.61 -6.17 22.81
N ASN A 205 -6.69 -5.51 22.36
CA ASN A 205 -7.02 -4.11 22.60
C ASN A 205 -6.01 -3.07 22.06
N GLU A 206 -5.05 -3.46 21.20
CA GLU A 206 -4.25 -2.48 20.46
C GLU A 206 -5.05 -1.88 19.30
N TRP A 207 -4.63 -0.70 18.83
CA TRP A 207 -5.05 -0.17 17.55
C TRP A 207 -4.16 -0.76 16.45
N VAL A 208 -4.72 -1.57 15.55
CA VAL A 208 -3.95 -2.14 14.42
C VAL A 208 -3.98 -1.20 13.23
N ARG A 209 -2.88 -1.12 12.48
CA ARG A 209 -2.76 -0.28 11.29
C ARG A 209 -2.74 -1.15 10.04
N VAL A 210 -3.87 -1.22 9.36
CA VAL A 210 -4.00 -2.05 8.14
C VAL A 210 -3.86 -1.14 6.92
N GLY A 211 -2.88 -1.42 6.09
CA GLY A 211 -2.63 -0.71 4.82
C GLY A 211 -2.91 -1.61 3.63
N ILE A 212 -1.86 -2.18 3.04
CA ILE A 212 -1.91 -2.97 1.80
C ILE A 212 -3.00 -4.07 1.77
N GLY A 213 -3.31 -4.66 2.94
CA GLY A 213 -4.33 -5.69 3.06
C GLY A 213 -5.75 -5.20 2.81
N LEU A 214 -6.04 -3.92 3.07
CA LEU A 214 -7.33 -3.32 2.71
C LEU A 214 -7.58 -3.40 1.19
N PHE A 215 -6.51 -3.38 0.41
CA PHE A 215 -6.53 -3.41 -1.05
C PHE A 215 -6.49 -4.83 -1.63
N GLY A 216 -6.61 -5.84 -0.77
CA GLY A 216 -6.70 -7.22 -1.22
C GLY A 216 -5.36 -7.84 -1.58
N ILE A 217 -4.29 -7.37 -0.94
CA ILE A 217 -2.92 -7.75 -1.27
C ILE A 217 -2.25 -8.23 0.02
N SER A 218 -1.68 -9.43 -0.03
CA SER A 218 -0.91 -9.96 1.09
C SER A 218 0.51 -9.36 1.12
N PRO A 219 0.99 -8.88 2.27
CA PRO A 219 2.39 -8.53 2.47
C PRO A 219 3.28 -9.74 2.79
N LEU A 220 2.74 -10.96 2.83
CA LEU A 220 3.48 -12.16 3.22
C LEU A 220 4.07 -12.85 1.98
N SER A 221 5.29 -13.36 2.11
CA SER A 221 5.99 -14.08 1.03
C SER A 221 5.50 -15.51 0.82
N ASP A 222 4.87 -16.12 1.83
CA ASP A 222 4.47 -17.53 1.83
C ASP A 222 2.98 -17.75 1.49
N ARG A 223 2.16 -16.71 1.60
CA ARG A 223 0.69 -16.78 1.45
C ARG A 223 0.16 -15.52 0.79
N TRP A 224 -0.54 -15.69 -0.32
CA TRP A 224 -1.23 -14.60 -1.02
C TRP A 224 -2.57 -14.23 -0.37
N ALA A 225 -3.15 -13.12 -0.83
CA ALA A 225 -4.41 -12.56 -0.33
C ALA A 225 -5.56 -13.58 -0.20
N ALA A 226 -5.68 -14.50 -1.17
CA ALA A 226 -6.73 -15.52 -1.20
C ALA A 226 -6.71 -16.45 0.03
N SER A 227 -5.54 -16.73 0.60
CA SER A 227 -5.39 -17.55 1.83
C SER A 227 -6.08 -16.91 3.04
N PHE A 228 -6.25 -15.59 3.01
CA PHE A 228 -6.90 -14.79 4.04
C PHE A 228 -8.31 -14.34 3.63
N LYS A 229 -8.85 -14.89 2.53
CA LYS A 229 -10.12 -14.48 1.91
C LYS A 229 -10.17 -12.99 1.57
N LEU A 230 -9.01 -12.37 1.37
CA LEU A 230 -8.93 -11.00 0.87
C LEU A 230 -9.16 -11.03 -0.63
N LYS A 231 -9.82 -9.99 -1.14
CA LYS A 231 -10.18 -9.85 -2.55
C LYS A 231 -9.42 -8.67 -3.17
N PRO A 232 -8.74 -8.85 -4.31
CA PRO A 232 -7.98 -7.78 -4.94
C PRO A 232 -8.91 -6.63 -5.31
N VAL A 233 -8.55 -5.42 -4.92
CA VAL A 233 -9.37 -4.22 -5.17
C VAL A 233 -9.11 -3.67 -6.57
N MET A 234 -7.85 -3.68 -7.02
CA MET A 234 -7.47 -3.14 -8.31
C MET A 234 -7.31 -4.24 -9.36
N ARG A 235 -7.90 -4.00 -10.53
CA ARG A 235 -7.64 -4.75 -11.76
C ARG A 235 -7.03 -3.81 -12.79
N MET A 236 -5.77 -4.05 -13.12
CA MET A 236 -5.01 -3.25 -14.09
C MET A 236 -5.11 -3.91 -15.45
N THR A 237 -5.71 -3.22 -16.41
CA THR A 237 -5.98 -3.76 -17.75
C THR A 237 -5.47 -2.84 -18.84
N ALA A 238 -5.24 -3.42 -20.01
CA ALA A 238 -4.91 -2.72 -21.24
C ALA A 238 -5.44 -3.52 -22.44
N LYS A 239 -5.24 -3.03 -23.66
CA LYS A 239 -5.65 -3.72 -24.89
C LYS A 239 -4.47 -4.14 -25.74
N ILE A 240 -4.64 -5.24 -26.47
CA ILE A 240 -3.76 -5.59 -27.59
C ILE A 240 -4.02 -4.59 -28.71
N ILE A 241 -3.01 -3.78 -29.06
CA ILE A 241 -3.10 -2.75 -30.10
C ILE A 241 -2.58 -3.22 -31.46
N ALA A 242 -1.80 -4.30 -31.48
CA ALA A 242 -1.36 -4.96 -32.70
C ALA A 242 -1.04 -6.43 -32.46
N THR A 243 -1.16 -7.25 -33.50
CA THR A 243 -0.65 -8.63 -33.55
C THR A 243 0.30 -8.77 -34.73
N LYS A 244 1.37 -9.57 -34.58
CA LYS A 244 2.37 -9.80 -35.63
C LYS A 244 2.84 -11.25 -35.61
N ASP A 245 3.16 -11.78 -36.78
CA ASP A 245 3.89 -13.04 -36.91
C ASP A 245 5.37 -12.73 -37.09
N ILE A 246 6.23 -13.45 -36.37
CA ILE A 246 7.69 -13.33 -36.41
C ILE A 246 8.31 -14.69 -36.71
N GLN A 247 9.47 -14.69 -37.36
CA GLN A 247 10.20 -15.89 -37.75
C GLN A 247 11.24 -16.29 -36.71
N LYS A 248 11.72 -17.53 -36.79
CA LYS A 248 12.86 -17.98 -35.99
C LYS A 248 14.07 -17.06 -36.24
N GLY A 249 14.67 -16.56 -35.17
CA GLY A 249 15.83 -15.66 -35.21
C GLY A 249 15.48 -14.18 -35.08
N ASP A 250 14.22 -13.79 -35.26
CA ASP A 250 13.77 -12.40 -35.09
C ASP A 250 13.93 -11.94 -33.63
N LEU A 251 14.31 -10.67 -33.46
CA LEU A 251 14.51 -10.05 -32.16
C LEU A 251 13.31 -9.17 -31.78
N VAL A 252 12.97 -9.13 -30.48
CA VAL A 252 11.83 -8.36 -29.96
C VAL A 252 12.27 -7.27 -28.99
N GLY A 253 11.85 -6.03 -29.27
CA GLY A 253 12.01 -4.88 -28.37
C GLY A 253 13.42 -4.30 -28.30
N TYR A 254 13.61 -3.36 -27.38
CA TYR A 254 14.89 -2.66 -27.21
C TYR A 254 16.01 -3.61 -26.80
N GLY A 255 17.16 -3.49 -27.47
CA GLY A 255 18.34 -4.32 -27.22
C GLY A 255 18.22 -5.78 -27.69
N GLY A 256 17.07 -6.17 -28.28
CA GLY A 256 16.87 -7.53 -28.78
C GLY A 256 17.04 -8.61 -27.72
N THR A 257 16.63 -8.33 -26.47
CA THR A 257 16.84 -9.24 -25.33
C THR A 257 16.05 -10.55 -25.44
N PHE A 258 15.06 -10.59 -26.33
CA PHE A 258 14.35 -11.79 -26.71
C PHE A 258 14.57 -12.10 -28.19
N GLN A 259 14.90 -13.36 -28.48
CA GLN A 259 15.01 -13.90 -29.83
C GLN A 259 14.02 -15.07 -30.01
N ALA A 260 13.22 -15.01 -31.06
CA ALA A 260 12.24 -16.05 -31.38
C ALA A 260 12.94 -17.38 -31.71
N LYS A 261 12.55 -18.45 -31.02
CA LYS A 261 13.16 -19.79 -31.17
C LYS A 261 12.54 -20.62 -32.29
N HIS A 262 11.33 -20.26 -32.70
CA HIS A 262 10.54 -20.84 -33.78
C HIS A 262 9.67 -19.73 -34.39
N PRO A 263 8.91 -19.97 -35.47
CA PRO A 263 7.85 -19.04 -35.87
C PRO A 263 6.88 -18.81 -34.69
N MET A 264 6.61 -17.55 -34.37
CA MET A 264 5.79 -17.14 -33.23
C MET A 264 4.77 -16.10 -33.66
N ARG A 265 3.64 -16.08 -32.96
CA ARG A 265 2.70 -14.97 -33.02
C ARG A 265 2.83 -14.14 -31.76
N ILE A 266 2.95 -12.83 -31.89
CA ILE A 266 3.11 -11.91 -30.77
C ILE A 266 2.00 -10.86 -30.75
N GLY A 267 1.65 -10.40 -29.55
CA GLY A 267 0.76 -9.28 -29.32
C GLY A 267 1.55 -8.08 -28.80
N ILE A 268 1.16 -6.87 -29.21
CA ILE A 268 1.65 -5.62 -28.62
C ILE A 268 0.54 -5.05 -27.76
N VAL A 269 0.80 -4.91 -26.47
CA VAL A 269 -0.13 -4.39 -25.47
C VAL A 269 0.15 -2.90 -25.28
N GLY A 270 -0.90 -2.09 -25.22
CA GLY A 270 -0.84 -0.63 -25.08
C GLY A 270 -0.46 -0.10 -23.70
N MET A 271 0.38 -0.82 -22.95
CA MET A 271 0.82 -0.49 -21.59
C MET A 271 2.33 -0.58 -21.47
N GLY A 272 2.93 0.39 -20.80
CA GLY A 272 4.37 0.43 -20.54
C GLY A 272 4.73 1.09 -19.21
N TYR A 273 6.02 1.41 -19.04
CA TYR A 273 6.51 1.95 -17.77
C TYR A 273 6.04 3.37 -17.45
N ALA A 274 5.62 4.15 -18.46
CA ALA A 274 5.01 5.43 -18.19
C ALA A 274 3.57 5.33 -17.68
N ASP A 275 2.95 4.14 -17.76
CA ASP A 275 1.65 3.85 -17.16
C ASP A 275 1.80 3.29 -15.72
N GLY A 276 3.01 2.87 -15.34
CA GLY A 276 3.33 2.32 -14.02
C GLY A 276 3.73 0.85 -14.02
N TYR A 277 3.65 0.15 -15.16
CA TYR A 277 4.18 -1.22 -15.25
C TYR A 277 5.72 -1.17 -15.19
N PRO A 278 6.38 -1.82 -14.23
CA PRO A 278 7.80 -1.58 -13.96
C PRO A 278 8.69 -1.91 -15.16
N TRP A 279 9.69 -1.07 -15.38
CA TRP A 279 10.83 -1.44 -16.22
C TRP A 279 11.76 -2.36 -15.42
N THR A 280 12.01 -3.56 -15.94
CA THR A 280 12.91 -4.54 -15.33
C THR A 280 13.43 -5.51 -16.41
N GLU A 281 14.57 -6.14 -16.13
CA GLU A 281 15.14 -7.18 -16.99
C GLU A 281 14.38 -8.50 -16.86
N LYS A 282 13.78 -8.76 -15.69
CA LYS A 282 12.89 -9.90 -15.47
C LYS A 282 11.58 -9.68 -16.19
N GLN A 283 10.97 -10.77 -16.65
CA GLN A 283 9.67 -10.72 -17.32
C GLN A 283 8.66 -11.55 -16.52
N SER A 284 7.45 -11.02 -16.42
CA SER A 284 6.31 -11.71 -15.85
C SER A 284 5.35 -12.14 -16.97
N HIS A 285 4.11 -12.39 -16.61
CA HIS A 285 3.04 -12.77 -17.49
C HIS A 285 1.87 -11.81 -17.33
N VAL A 286 0.95 -11.91 -18.28
CA VAL A 286 -0.34 -11.25 -18.25
C VAL A 286 -1.42 -12.29 -18.54
N MET A 287 -2.68 -11.93 -18.29
CA MET A 287 -3.82 -12.78 -18.67
C MET A 287 -4.56 -12.20 -19.86
N VAL A 288 -4.87 -13.06 -20.83
CA VAL A 288 -5.64 -12.71 -22.03
C VAL A 288 -6.71 -13.77 -22.23
N GLN A 289 -7.99 -13.39 -22.18
CA GLN A 289 -9.12 -14.33 -22.33
C GLN A 289 -9.00 -15.56 -21.42
N GLY A 290 -8.60 -15.38 -20.16
CA GLY A 290 -8.42 -16.46 -19.19
C GLY A 290 -7.14 -17.31 -19.37
N HIS A 291 -6.27 -16.97 -20.32
CA HIS A 291 -5.02 -17.68 -20.58
C HIS A 291 -3.80 -16.84 -20.20
N LYS A 292 -2.78 -17.49 -19.63
CA LYS A 292 -1.50 -16.86 -19.26
C LYS A 292 -0.65 -16.66 -20.53
N ALA A 293 -0.23 -15.42 -20.79
CA ALA A 293 0.66 -15.05 -21.89
C ALA A 293 1.95 -14.44 -21.34
N LYS A 294 3.10 -14.89 -21.84
CA LYS A 294 4.40 -14.42 -21.35
C LYS A 294 4.78 -13.08 -21.95
N ILE A 295 5.29 -12.15 -21.15
CA ILE A 295 5.91 -10.93 -21.65
C ILE A 295 7.28 -11.26 -22.25
N ILE A 296 7.52 -10.79 -23.47
CA ILE A 296 8.74 -11.06 -24.23
C ILE A 296 9.42 -9.77 -24.67
N GLY A 297 10.75 -9.74 -24.61
CA GLY A 297 11.53 -8.52 -24.79
C GLY A 297 11.35 -7.54 -23.62
N ARG A 298 11.98 -6.37 -23.71
CA ARG A 298 11.86 -5.32 -22.68
C ARG A 298 10.54 -4.57 -22.79
N VAL A 299 9.92 -4.29 -21.65
CA VAL A 299 8.83 -3.30 -21.53
C VAL A 299 9.36 -1.92 -21.95
N SER A 300 8.64 -1.23 -22.84
CA SER A 300 8.95 0.12 -23.31
C SER A 300 8.12 1.17 -22.57
N MET A 301 8.28 2.45 -22.95
CA MET A 301 7.55 3.56 -22.31
C MET A 301 6.05 3.34 -22.34
N ASP A 302 5.55 2.85 -23.47
CA ASP A 302 4.13 2.85 -23.79
C ASP A 302 3.56 1.49 -24.18
N MET A 303 4.44 0.49 -24.36
CA MET A 303 4.06 -0.82 -24.90
C MET A 303 4.89 -1.96 -24.30
N MET A 304 4.29 -3.15 -24.27
CA MET A 304 4.98 -4.42 -24.03
C MET A 304 4.57 -5.45 -25.07
N ALA A 305 5.46 -6.39 -25.39
CA ALA A 305 5.15 -7.50 -26.28
C ALA A 305 4.84 -8.76 -25.45
N ILE A 306 3.85 -9.53 -25.91
CA ILE A 306 3.43 -10.79 -25.28
C ILE A 306 3.43 -11.92 -26.31
N ASP A 307 3.76 -13.12 -25.86
CA ASP A 307 3.67 -14.33 -26.68
C ASP A 307 2.22 -14.79 -26.81
N LEU A 308 1.75 -14.90 -28.05
CA LEU A 308 0.42 -15.37 -28.43
C LEU A 308 0.47 -16.64 -29.29
N THR A 309 1.61 -17.34 -29.32
CA THR A 309 1.81 -18.49 -30.22
C THR A 309 0.73 -19.55 -30.02
N ASP A 310 0.40 -19.87 -28.77
CA ASP A 310 -0.64 -20.84 -28.41
C ASP A 310 -2.05 -20.21 -28.30
N LEU A 311 -2.19 -18.92 -28.60
CA LEU A 311 -3.41 -18.12 -28.46
C LEU A 311 -3.84 -17.52 -29.79
N SER A 312 -3.89 -18.33 -30.85
CA SER A 312 -4.17 -17.90 -32.23
C SER A 312 -5.53 -17.20 -32.42
N HIS A 313 -6.49 -17.47 -31.55
CA HIS A 313 -7.81 -16.83 -31.53
C HIS A 313 -7.80 -15.41 -30.96
N VAL A 314 -6.72 -14.98 -30.31
CA VAL A 314 -6.58 -13.65 -29.74
C VAL A 314 -6.31 -12.63 -30.84
N LEU A 315 -7.13 -11.58 -30.86
CA LEU A 315 -7.09 -10.51 -31.86
C LEU A 315 -6.74 -9.15 -31.25
N THR A 316 -6.38 -8.21 -32.12
CA THR A 316 -6.28 -6.79 -31.74
C THR A 316 -7.60 -6.31 -31.14
N GLY A 317 -7.54 -5.58 -30.02
CA GLY A 317 -8.68 -5.05 -29.27
C GLY A 317 -9.05 -5.86 -28.03
N PHE A 318 -8.52 -7.08 -27.89
CA PHE A 318 -8.77 -7.93 -26.72
C PHE A 318 -8.10 -7.36 -25.47
N ASP A 319 -8.77 -7.55 -24.33
CA ASP A 319 -8.28 -7.11 -23.02
C ASP A 319 -7.15 -8.01 -22.53
N VAL A 320 -6.19 -7.34 -21.91
CA VAL A 320 -5.01 -7.91 -21.25
C VAL A 320 -5.07 -7.45 -19.80
N GLU A 321 -5.10 -8.38 -18.87
CA GLU A 321 -5.01 -8.10 -17.44
C GLU A 321 -3.55 -8.24 -16.99
N ALA A 322 -2.97 -7.12 -16.56
CA ALA A 322 -1.61 -7.04 -16.04
C ALA A 322 -1.53 -7.60 -14.62
N TRP A 323 -2.53 -7.27 -13.80
CA TRP A 323 -2.81 -7.89 -12.51
C TRP A 323 -4.27 -7.66 -12.14
N GLY A 324 -4.80 -8.52 -11.28
CA GLY A 324 -6.19 -8.52 -10.84
C GLY A 324 -6.58 -9.85 -10.22
N GLU A 325 -7.83 -10.24 -10.38
CA GLU A 325 -8.35 -11.51 -9.86
C GLU A 325 -7.79 -12.73 -10.59
N ASN A 326 -7.56 -12.62 -11.90
CA ASN A 326 -7.06 -13.74 -12.71
C ASN A 326 -5.54 -13.87 -12.65
N TRP A 327 -4.86 -12.78 -12.29
CA TRP A 327 -3.41 -12.74 -12.10
C TRP A 327 -3.07 -11.89 -10.88
N PRO A 328 -2.93 -12.50 -9.69
CA PRO A 328 -2.67 -11.76 -8.46
C PRO A 328 -1.41 -10.92 -8.59
N ILE A 329 -1.47 -9.70 -8.06
CA ILE A 329 -0.33 -8.77 -8.12
C ILE A 329 0.88 -9.30 -7.33
N GLU A 330 0.67 -10.15 -6.33
CA GLU A 330 1.73 -10.88 -5.64
C GLU A 330 2.53 -11.76 -6.61
N ALA A 331 1.85 -12.47 -7.52
CA ALA A 331 2.51 -13.30 -8.53
C ALA A 331 3.37 -12.46 -9.49
N VAL A 332 2.87 -11.29 -9.89
CA VAL A 332 3.63 -10.34 -10.72
C VAL A 332 4.86 -9.86 -9.96
N ALA A 333 4.69 -9.43 -8.70
CA ALA A 333 5.79 -8.95 -7.87
C ALA A 333 6.88 -10.02 -7.70
N ASP A 334 6.49 -11.27 -7.40
CA ASP A 334 7.40 -12.40 -7.22
C ASP A 334 8.20 -12.69 -8.51
N GLU A 335 7.54 -12.78 -9.67
CA GLU A 335 8.19 -13.03 -10.95
C GLU A 335 9.16 -11.91 -11.34
N LEU A 336 8.86 -10.66 -10.94
CA LEU A 336 9.70 -9.49 -11.20
C LEU A 336 10.77 -9.24 -10.12
N GLY A 337 10.72 -9.94 -8.97
CA GLY A 337 11.57 -9.68 -7.82
C GLY A 337 11.33 -8.30 -7.19
N LEU A 338 10.06 -7.89 -7.13
CA LEU A 338 9.59 -6.62 -6.55
C LEU A 338 8.65 -6.91 -5.38
N ILE A 339 8.10 -5.86 -4.78
CA ILE A 339 7.01 -5.97 -3.80
C ILE A 339 5.70 -5.40 -4.40
N PRO A 340 4.52 -5.94 -4.07
CA PRO A 340 3.24 -5.44 -4.59
C PRO A 340 3.00 -3.94 -4.37
N TYR A 341 3.54 -3.39 -3.29
CA TYR A 341 3.48 -1.97 -2.96
C TYR A 341 4.04 -1.08 -4.07
N THR A 342 5.16 -1.46 -4.69
CA THR A 342 5.78 -0.63 -5.73
C THR A 342 5.00 -0.66 -7.04
N LEU A 343 4.23 -1.73 -7.27
CA LEU A 343 3.41 -1.88 -8.48
C LEU A 343 2.17 -0.98 -8.40
N THR A 344 1.45 -1.03 -7.28
CA THR A 344 0.24 -0.21 -7.07
C THR A 344 0.57 1.28 -6.91
N CYS A 345 1.56 1.63 -6.07
CA CYS A 345 1.97 3.03 -5.90
C CYS A 345 2.74 3.60 -7.11
N GLY A 346 3.13 2.75 -8.07
CA GLY A 346 3.85 3.17 -9.29
C GLY A 346 2.94 3.64 -10.43
N ILE A 347 1.62 3.50 -10.29
CA ILE A 347 0.63 3.88 -11.31
C ILE A 347 0.67 5.39 -11.52
N THR A 348 0.70 5.81 -12.77
CA THR A 348 0.81 7.23 -13.12
C THR A 348 -0.54 7.82 -13.52
N LYS A 349 -0.59 9.15 -13.60
CA LYS A 349 -1.75 9.93 -14.05
C LYS A 349 -2.20 9.63 -15.50
N ARG A 350 -1.44 8.84 -16.28
CA ARG A 350 -1.84 8.41 -17.63
C ARG A 350 -2.92 7.34 -17.60
N VAL A 351 -3.00 6.58 -16.52
CA VAL A 351 -3.95 5.48 -16.36
C VAL A 351 -5.32 6.03 -16.03
N LYS A 352 -6.33 5.55 -16.75
CA LYS A 352 -7.72 5.91 -16.48
C LYS A 352 -8.25 5.07 -15.32
N PHE A 353 -8.71 5.74 -14.27
CA PHE A 353 -9.36 5.08 -13.13
C PHE A 353 -10.85 4.91 -13.41
N ASN A 354 -11.37 3.70 -13.16
CA ASN A 354 -12.79 3.43 -13.22
C ASN A 354 -13.24 2.71 -11.95
N ASP A 355 -14.24 3.27 -11.26
CA ASP A 355 -14.81 2.64 -10.08
C ASP A 355 -15.82 1.57 -10.53
N ILE A 356 -15.68 0.37 -9.97
CA ILE A 356 -16.62 -0.75 -10.18
C ILE A 356 -17.14 -1.25 -8.81
N GLN A 357 -18.23 -2.02 -8.83
CA GLN A 357 -18.85 -2.61 -7.65
C GLN A 357 -18.88 -4.13 -7.76
#